data_AF-X0XSI4-F1
#
_entry.id   AF-X0XSI4-F1
#
_cell.length_a   1.000
_cell.length_b   1.000
_cell.length_c   1.000
_cell.angle_alpha   90.00
_cell.angle_beta   90.00
_cell.angle_gamma   90.00
#
_symmetry.space_group_name_H-M   'P 1'
#
loop_
_entity.id
_entity.type
_entity.pdbx_description
1 polymer ?
#
loop_
_entity_poly.entity_id
_entity_poly.type
_entity_poly.pdbx_seq_one_letter_code
_entity_poly.pdbx_strand_id
1 'polypeptide(L)'
;HPEDLPHHRAHLNNFLRQPAEASTAPPIEYRWKCKDGQYRWFSDNRAMIRDDNGRPIARVGTIRDITKRKRAEEAVREYEQRSREILEASRDMVYKLNVEAHKFEYVSPAVQPLTGFTPQEFVGMGFDEVTARIHPQDQPEFRTRAEELPACLGEARAASAIEYRWQRKDGKYRWLSNSWVLLRDDNGQPAAIVGTVRDITNRKRTEEALQRGREDLETRVEARMDGGNTYGLTFRELTVLHLVATGNADKEIAVGLGDQT
;
A
#
# COMPACT_ATOMS: atom_id res chain seq x y z
N HIS A 1 38.77 15.37 -0.62
CA HIS A 1 38.56 14.17 0.22
C HIS A 1 39.48 13.09 -0.32
N PRO A 2 40.03 12.18 0.51
CA PRO A 2 40.99 11.17 0.05
C PRO A 2 40.55 10.39 -1.19
N GLU A 3 39.28 10.00 -1.24
CA GLU A 3 38.67 9.29 -2.38
C GLU A 3 38.58 10.14 -3.67
N ASP A 4 38.50 11.46 -3.54
CA ASP A 4 38.36 12.36 -4.71
C ASP A 4 39.73 12.79 -5.26
N LEU A 5 40.82 12.57 -4.52
CA LEU A 5 42.18 12.99 -4.91
C LEU A 5 42.65 12.37 -6.24
N PRO A 6 42.48 11.04 -6.48
CA PRO A 6 42.91 10.44 -7.74
C PRO A 6 42.16 11.04 -8.93
N HIS A 7 40.84 11.21 -8.80
CA HIS A 7 40.00 11.78 -9.85
C HIS A 7 40.33 13.24 -10.12
N HIS A 8 40.50 14.06 -9.07
CA HIS A 8 40.90 15.45 -9.19
C HIS A 8 42.27 15.61 -9.86
N ARG A 9 43.25 14.77 -9.49
CA ARG A 9 44.59 14.80 -10.10
C ARG A 9 44.55 14.41 -11.58
N ALA A 10 43.79 13.39 -11.94
CA ALA A 10 43.60 13.00 -13.34
C ALA A 10 42.95 14.12 -14.16
N HIS A 11 41.89 14.73 -13.64
CA HIS A 11 41.21 15.85 -14.29
C HIS A 11 42.13 17.06 -14.49
N LEU A 12 42.91 17.44 -13.47
CA LEU A 12 43.88 18.53 -13.59
C LEU A 12 44.96 18.21 -14.65
N ASN A 13 45.51 17.00 -14.65
CA ASN A 13 46.51 16.60 -15.64
C ASN A 13 45.94 16.64 -17.07
N ASN A 14 44.69 16.21 -17.26
CA ASN A 14 44.01 16.26 -18.54
C ASN A 14 43.81 17.71 -18.99
N PHE A 15 43.33 18.59 -18.12
CA PHE A 15 43.16 20.02 -18.41
C PHE A 15 44.48 20.69 -18.85
N LEU A 16 45.59 20.37 -18.19
CA LEU A 16 46.91 20.90 -18.56
C LEU A 16 47.43 20.42 -19.91
N ARG A 17 46.93 19.27 -20.38
CA ARG A 17 47.31 18.65 -21.66
C ARG A 17 46.32 18.93 -22.79
N GLN A 18 45.28 19.72 -22.55
CA GLN A 18 44.28 20.03 -23.57
C GLN A 18 44.90 20.83 -24.74
N PRO A 19 44.54 20.50 -25.99
CA PRO A 19 44.97 21.24 -27.18
C PRO A 19 44.51 22.69 -27.13
N ALA A 20 45.17 23.58 -27.88
CA ALA A 20 44.91 25.02 -27.84
C ALA A 20 43.46 25.41 -28.15
N GLU A 21 42.74 24.57 -28.90
CA GLU A 21 41.34 24.75 -29.30
C GLU A 21 40.34 24.57 -28.15
N ALA A 22 40.71 23.86 -27.07
CA ALA A 22 39.87 23.66 -25.89
C ALA A 22 40.24 24.67 -24.79
N SER A 23 39.47 25.76 -24.70
CA SER A 23 39.69 26.81 -23.69
C SER A 23 39.01 26.54 -22.35
N THR A 24 38.07 25.59 -22.28
CA THR A 24 37.28 25.27 -21.08
C THR A 24 37.30 23.76 -20.80
N ALA A 25 37.43 23.39 -19.52
CA ALA A 25 37.20 22.03 -19.07
C ALA A 25 35.77 21.86 -18.54
N PRO A 26 35.16 20.66 -18.67
CA PRO A 26 33.93 20.37 -17.96
C PRO A 26 34.15 20.54 -16.45
N PRO A 27 33.16 21.05 -15.70
CA PRO A 27 33.32 21.28 -14.27
C PRO A 27 33.57 19.96 -13.54
N ILE A 28 34.47 20.00 -12.56
CA ILE A 28 34.72 18.87 -11.66
C ILE A 28 34.07 19.12 -10.31
N GLU A 29 33.45 18.10 -9.75
CA GLU A 29 32.85 18.14 -8.42
C GLU A 29 33.70 17.33 -7.43
N TYR A 30 34.05 17.92 -6.30
CA TYR A 30 34.85 17.25 -5.28
C TYR A 30 34.52 17.76 -3.88
N ARG A 31 34.84 16.94 -2.87
CA ARG A 31 34.70 17.30 -1.47
C ARG A 31 35.97 17.99 -0.97
N TRP A 32 35.85 19.21 -0.45
CA TRP A 32 36.93 19.94 0.20
C TRP A 32 36.70 20.00 1.71
N LYS A 33 37.73 19.67 2.49
CA LYS A 33 37.76 19.88 3.94
C LYS A 33 37.88 21.38 4.27
N CYS A 34 36.84 21.95 4.88
CA CYS A 34 36.81 23.34 5.34
C CYS A 34 37.55 23.51 6.68
N LYS A 35 37.75 24.77 7.12
CA LYS A 35 38.44 25.10 8.38
C LYS A 35 37.76 24.48 9.62
N ASP A 36 36.44 24.30 9.56
CA ASP A 36 35.63 23.63 10.59
C ASP A 36 35.85 22.10 10.64
N GLY A 37 36.70 21.56 9.76
CA GLY A 37 36.99 20.14 9.64
C GLY A 37 35.97 19.34 8.83
N GLN A 38 34.86 19.96 8.41
CA GLN A 38 33.81 19.29 7.64
C GLN A 38 34.15 19.26 6.15
N TYR A 39 33.71 18.21 5.47
CA TYR A 39 33.77 18.15 4.01
C TYR A 39 32.54 18.83 3.40
N ARG A 40 32.77 19.71 2.44
CA ARG A 40 31.75 20.37 1.63
C ARG A 40 31.97 20.08 0.15
N TRP A 41 30.89 20.00 -0.61
CA TRP A 41 30.97 19.75 -2.03
C TRP A 41 31.18 21.06 -2.78
N PHE A 42 32.18 21.07 -3.65
CA PHE A 42 32.49 22.18 -4.52
C PHE A 42 32.47 21.73 -5.97
N SER A 43 31.95 22.60 -6.84
CA SER A 43 32.08 22.50 -8.29
C SER A 43 33.12 23.52 -8.73
N ASP A 44 34.15 23.05 -9.43
CA ASP A 44 35.25 23.87 -9.93
C ASP A 44 35.21 23.85 -11.46
N ASN A 45 35.02 25.02 -12.03
CA ASN A 45 35.09 25.25 -13.47
C ASN A 45 36.38 26.00 -13.78
N ARG A 46 37.17 25.49 -14.73
CA ARG A 46 38.48 26.03 -15.10
C ARG A 46 38.55 26.33 -16.58
N ALA A 47 39.12 27.48 -16.90
CA ALA A 47 39.44 27.91 -18.25
C ALA A 47 40.90 28.35 -18.33
N MET A 48 41.50 28.15 -19.50
CA MET A 48 42.88 28.51 -19.77
C MET A 48 42.90 29.72 -20.71
N ILE A 49 43.53 30.80 -20.26
CA ILE A 49 43.78 31.99 -21.07
C ILE A 49 45.11 31.80 -21.77
N ARG A 50 45.13 31.99 -23.09
CA ARG A 50 46.29 31.81 -23.96
C ARG A 50 46.60 33.11 -24.71
N ASP A 51 47.86 33.28 -25.11
CA ASP A 51 48.27 34.34 -26.03
C ASP A 51 47.93 34.00 -27.50
N ASP A 52 48.19 34.94 -28.41
CA ASP A 52 47.94 34.78 -29.86
C ASP A 52 48.73 33.63 -30.49
N ASN A 53 49.78 33.13 -29.82
CA ASN A 53 50.58 31.99 -30.25
C ASN A 53 50.12 30.66 -29.61
N GLY A 54 48.97 30.67 -28.92
CA GLY A 54 48.41 29.50 -28.24
C GLY A 54 49.10 29.11 -26.93
N ARG A 55 50.04 29.92 -26.43
CA ARG A 55 50.78 29.64 -25.19
C ARG A 55 49.93 30.00 -23.97
N PRO A 56 49.83 29.14 -22.95
CA PRO A 56 49.02 29.42 -21.77
C PRO A 56 49.66 30.51 -20.92
N ILE A 57 48.93 31.62 -20.69
CA ILE A 57 49.39 32.78 -19.91
C ILE A 57 48.70 32.88 -18.55
N ALA A 58 47.48 32.37 -18.42
CA ALA A 58 46.77 32.34 -17.13
C ALA A 58 45.76 31.19 -17.07
N ARG A 59 45.37 30.85 -15.84
CA ARG A 59 44.23 29.98 -15.57
C ARG A 59 43.23 30.77 -14.75
N VAL A 60 41.98 30.73 -15.16
CA VAL A 60 40.89 31.32 -14.40
C VAL A 60 39.92 30.22 -14.04
N GLY A 61 39.39 30.28 -12.83
CA GLY A 61 38.43 29.29 -12.39
C GLY A 61 37.42 29.89 -11.43
N THR A 62 36.26 29.25 -11.38
CA THR A 62 35.22 29.59 -10.42
C THR A 62 34.93 28.35 -9.60
N ILE A 63 34.91 28.52 -8.28
CA ILE A 63 34.59 27.46 -7.33
C ILE A 63 33.26 27.82 -6.70
N ARG A 64 32.27 26.95 -6.89
CA ARG A 64 30.92 27.11 -6.34
C ARG A 64 30.67 26.04 -5.28
N ASP A 65 30.25 26.45 -4.09
CA ASP A 65 29.73 25.52 -3.09
C ASP A 65 28.41 24.93 -3.60
N ILE A 66 28.38 23.61 -3.78
CA ILE A 66 27.23 22.84 -4.26
C ILE A 66 26.72 21.88 -3.17
N THR A 67 27.14 22.06 -1.91
CA THR A 67 26.77 21.19 -0.78
C THR A 67 25.27 21.07 -0.62
N LYS A 68 24.53 22.20 -0.75
CA LYS A 68 23.06 22.19 -0.66
C LYS A 68 22.43 21.31 -1.73
N ARG A 69 22.89 21.41 -2.97
CA ARG A 69 22.40 20.60 -4.09
C ARG A 69 22.69 19.12 -3.87
N LYS A 70 23.91 18.77 -3.49
CA LYS A 70 24.30 17.38 -3.23
C LYS A 70 23.51 16.73 -2.11
N ARG A 71 23.28 17.47 -1.02
CA ARG A 71 22.43 16.97 0.09
C ARG A 71 20.98 16.76 -0.34
N ALA A 72 20.44 17.63 -1.19
CA ALA A 72 19.08 17.45 -1.72
C ALA A 72 18.99 16.23 -2.65
N GLU A 73 19.96 16.07 -3.57
CA GLU A 73 20.06 14.89 -4.44
C GLU A 73 20.18 13.58 -3.64
N GLU A 74 21.01 13.57 -2.60
CA GLU A 74 21.18 12.42 -1.71
C GLU A 74 19.90 12.13 -0.91
N ALA A 75 19.25 13.16 -0.34
CA ALA A 75 18.00 12.99 0.39
C ALA A 75 16.87 12.42 -0.48
N VAL A 76 16.76 12.89 -1.73
CA VAL A 76 15.80 12.33 -2.70
C VAL A 76 16.12 10.86 -2.98
N ARG A 77 17.40 10.54 -3.25
CA ARG A 77 17.83 9.18 -3.53
C ARG A 77 17.58 8.23 -2.34
N GLU A 78 17.89 8.67 -1.13
CA GLU A 78 17.64 7.90 0.10
C GLU A 78 16.14 7.69 0.32
N TYR A 79 15.33 8.73 0.10
CA TYR A 79 13.87 8.64 0.21
C TYR A 79 13.30 7.64 -0.81
N GLU A 80 13.71 7.74 -2.08
CA GLU A 80 13.28 6.81 -3.12
C GLU A 80 13.68 5.36 -2.79
N GLN A 81 14.91 5.16 -2.34
CA GLN A 81 15.41 3.83 -1.96
C GLN A 81 14.59 3.26 -0.81
N ARG A 82 14.39 4.04 0.25
CA ARG A 82 13.59 3.65 1.41
C ARG A 82 12.14 3.36 1.03
N SER A 83 11.56 4.19 0.17
CA SER A 83 10.21 3.98 -0.34
C SER A 83 10.10 2.67 -1.12
N ARG A 84 11.08 2.34 -1.96
CA ARG A 84 11.12 1.05 -2.68
C ARG A 84 11.20 -0.12 -1.71
N GLU A 85 12.10 -0.06 -0.73
CA GLU A 85 12.27 -1.12 0.28
C GLU A 85 10.98 -1.37 1.09
N ILE A 86 10.27 -0.31 1.49
CA ILE A 86 8.98 -0.43 2.19
C ILE A 86 7.93 -1.11 1.31
N LEU A 87 7.84 -0.70 0.03
CA LEU A 87 6.87 -1.28 -0.91
C LEU A 87 7.19 -2.73 -1.27
N GLU A 88 8.46 -3.09 -1.35
CA GLU A 88 8.91 -4.47 -1.60
C GLU A 88 8.72 -5.39 -0.38
N ALA A 89 8.87 -4.86 0.84
CA ALA A 89 8.61 -5.60 2.08
C ALA A 89 7.11 -5.78 2.37
N SER A 90 6.24 -4.94 1.79
CA SER A 90 4.79 -5.05 1.95
C SER A 90 4.24 -6.32 1.29
N ARG A 91 3.36 -7.01 2.01
CA ARG A 91 2.55 -8.11 1.44
C ARG A 91 1.31 -7.63 0.73
N ASP A 92 0.89 -6.40 1.03
CA ASP A 92 -0.27 -5.78 0.39
C ASP A 92 0.17 -5.13 -0.91
N MET A 93 -0.63 -5.30 -1.95
CA MET A 93 -0.41 -4.69 -3.26
C MET A 93 -0.84 -3.23 -3.22
N VAL A 94 0.09 -2.33 -3.53
CA VAL A 94 -0.20 -0.90 -3.75
C VAL A 94 -0.30 -0.64 -5.24
N TYR A 95 -1.30 0.13 -5.68
CA TYR A 95 -1.43 0.56 -7.06
C TYR A 95 -1.74 2.05 -7.17
N LYS A 96 -1.35 2.65 -8.30
CA LYS A 96 -1.75 3.99 -8.72
C LYS A 96 -2.47 3.90 -10.05
N LEU A 97 -3.69 4.40 -10.12
CA LEU A 97 -4.54 4.44 -11.29
C LEU A 97 -4.72 5.89 -11.72
N ASN A 98 -4.44 6.20 -12.98
CA ASN A 98 -4.79 7.48 -13.57
C ASN A 98 -6.30 7.51 -13.84
N VAL A 99 -6.98 8.53 -13.32
CA VAL A 99 -8.44 8.63 -13.45
C VAL A 99 -8.86 8.95 -14.88
N GLU A 100 -8.19 9.91 -15.52
CA GLU A 100 -8.52 10.33 -16.89
C GLU A 100 -8.22 9.24 -17.92
N ALA A 101 -7.05 8.62 -17.83
CA ALA A 101 -6.61 7.59 -18.77
C ALA A 101 -7.22 6.20 -18.50
N HIS A 102 -7.90 6.00 -17.36
CA HIS A 102 -8.41 4.70 -16.91
C HIS A 102 -7.34 3.58 -16.95
N LYS A 103 -6.10 3.93 -16.58
CA LYS A 103 -4.92 3.04 -16.67
C LYS A 103 -4.07 3.07 -15.41
N PHE A 104 -3.56 1.90 -15.04
CA PHE A 104 -2.61 1.78 -13.93
C PHE A 104 -1.27 2.41 -14.36
N GLU A 105 -0.79 3.39 -13.59
CA GLU A 105 0.54 3.98 -13.79
C GLU A 105 1.61 3.21 -13.03
N TYR A 106 1.21 2.60 -11.91
CA TYR A 106 2.11 1.87 -11.03
C TYR A 106 1.37 0.75 -10.32
N VAL A 107 2.08 -0.35 -10.11
CA VAL A 107 1.69 -1.41 -9.20
C VAL A 107 2.93 -1.95 -8.48
N SER A 108 2.82 -2.20 -7.19
CA SER A 108 3.92 -2.76 -6.39
C SER A 108 4.22 -4.21 -6.78
N PRO A 109 5.46 -4.70 -6.57
CA PRO A 109 5.85 -6.09 -6.87
C PRO A 109 4.97 -7.16 -6.18
N ALA A 110 4.31 -6.83 -5.07
CA ALA A 110 3.36 -7.70 -4.38
C ALA A 110 2.17 -8.16 -5.25
N VAL A 111 1.92 -7.51 -6.40
CA VAL A 111 0.91 -7.96 -7.38
C VAL A 111 1.16 -9.37 -7.89
N GLN A 112 2.41 -9.78 -8.07
CA GLN A 112 2.74 -11.05 -8.71
C GLN A 112 2.34 -12.26 -7.86
N PRO A 113 2.72 -12.36 -6.56
CA PRO A 113 2.23 -13.45 -5.72
C PRO A 113 0.70 -13.40 -5.55
N LEU A 114 0.12 -12.20 -5.49
CA LEU A 114 -1.32 -12.00 -5.31
C LEU A 114 -2.14 -12.48 -6.51
N THR A 115 -1.78 -12.03 -7.71
CA THR A 115 -2.61 -12.13 -8.94
C THR A 115 -2.09 -13.13 -9.96
N GLY A 116 -0.79 -13.43 -9.93
CA GLY A 116 -0.08 -14.22 -10.94
C GLY A 116 0.43 -13.42 -12.14
N PHE A 117 0.15 -12.11 -12.22
CA PHE A 117 0.65 -11.21 -13.26
C PHE A 117 1.90 -10.48 -12.79
N THR A 118 2.85 -10.26 -13.69
CA THR A 118 3.98 -9.36 -13.37
C THR A 118 3.48 -7.91 -13.26
N PRO A 119 4.21 -7.01 -12.58
CA PRO A 119 3.87 -5.60 -12.56
C PRO A 119 3.65 -4.99 -13.95
N GLN A 120 4.47 -5.38 -14.93
CA GLN A 120 4.39 -4.90 -16.31
C GLN A 120 3.14 -5.43 -17.02
N GLU A 121 2.82 -6.71 -16.85
CA GLU A 121 1.57 -7.29 -17.39
C GLU A 121 0.36 -6.59 -16.78
N PHE A 122 0.37 -6.35 -15.46
CA PHE A 122 -0.75 -5.74 -14.76
C PHE A 122 -0.96 -4.27 -15.12
N VAL A 123 0.11 -3.50 -15.24
CA VAL A 123 0.07 -2.11 -15.74
C VAL A 123 -0.42 -2.05 -17.19
N GLY A 124 -0.12 -3.07 -17.99
CA GLY A 124 -0.63 -3.21 -19.35
C GLY A 124 -2.13 -3.48 -19.44
N MET A 125 -2.75 -4.01 -18.38
CA MET A 125 -4.19 -4.22 -18.31
C MET A 125 -4.92 -2.89 -18.10
N GLY A 126 -6.05 -2.71 -18.79
CA GLY A 126 -6.95 -1.58 -18.55
C GLY A 126 -7.75 -1.76 -17.26
N PHE A 127 -8.29 -0.67 -16.71
CA PHE A 127 -9.18 -0.73 -15.54
C PHE A 127 -10.38 -1.68 -15.76
N ASP A 128 -10.97 -1.65 -16.95
CA ASP A 128 -12.12 -2.49 -17.31
C ASP A 128 -11.75 -3.98 -17.36
N GLU A 129 -10.55 -4.31 -17.83
CA GLU A 129 -10.06 -5.70 -17.84
C GLU A 129 -9.84 -6.22 -16.42
N VAL A 130 -9.26 -5.39 -15.54
CA VAL A 130 -9.04 -5.76 -14.14
C VAL A 130 -10.36 -5.93 -13.39
N THR A 131 -11.35 -5.09 -13.67
CA THR A 131 -12.69 -5.18 -13.04
C THR A 131 -13.52 -6.34 -13.61
N ALA A 132 -13.36 -6.71 -14.87
CA ALA A 132 -14.02 -7.88 -15.46
C ALA A 132 -13.62 -9.21 -14.78
N ARG A 133 -12.45 -9.26 -14.13
CA ARG A 133 -11.98 -10.41 -13.36
C ARG A 133 -12.62 -10.53 -11.97
N ILE A 134 -13.39 -9.54 -11.54
CA ILE A 134 -14.18 -9.61 -10.31
C ILE A 134 -15.31 -10.62 -10.52
N HIS A 135 -15.55 -11.47 -9.52
CA HIS A 135 -16.60 -12.47 -9.56
C HIS A 135 -17.96 -11.82 -9.87
N PRO A 136 -18.80 -12.40 -10.77
CA PRO A 136 -20.03 -11.74 -11.24
C PRO A 136 -20.99 -11.28 -10.14
N GLN A 137 -21.06 -12.01 -9.02
CA GLN A 137 -21.89 -11.65 -7.87
C GLN A 137 -21.40 -10.40 -7.12
N ASP A 138 -20.11 -10.09 -7.20
CA ASP A 138 -19.47 -9.01 -6.43
C ASP A 138 -19.32 -7.74 -7.29
N GLN A 139 -19.51 -7.84 -8.61
CA GLN A 139 -19.39 -6.70 -9.54
C GLN A 139 -20.39 -5.56 -9.29
N PRO A 140 -21.68 -5.80 -8.98
CA PRO A 140 -22.62 -4.71 -8.74
C PRO A 140 -22.20 -3.85 -7.54
N GLU A 141 -21.84 -4.49 -6.43
CA GLU A 141 -21.39 -3.80 -5.21
C GLU A 141 -20.09 -3.01 -5.47
N PHE A 142 -19.15 -3.60 -6.22
CA PHE A 142 -17.92 -2.92 -6.60
C PHE A 142 -18.17 -1.66 -7.43
N ARG A 143 -19.08 -1.71 -8.42
CA ARG A 143 -19.42 -0.55 -9.24
C ARG A 143 -20.08 0.56 -8.43
N THR A 144 -21.08 0.22 -7.61
CA THR A 144 -21.74 1.20 -6.74
C THR A 144 -20.72 1.91 -5.85
N ARG A 145 -19.81 1.17 -5.22
CA ARG A 145 -18.82 1.74 -4.31
C ARG A 145 -17.73 2.54 -5.03
N ALA A 146 -17.41 2.20 -6.27
CA ALA A 146 -16.52 2.99 -7.12
C ALA A 146 -17.16 4.32 -7.55
N GLU A 147 -18.47 4.31 -7.83
CA GLU A 147 -19.26 5.50 -8.21
C GLU A 147 -19.50 6.46 -7.02
N GLU A 148 -19.55 5.95 -5.79
CA GLU A 148 -19.67 6.76 -4.57
C GLU A 148 -18.37 7.52 -4.21
N LEU A 149 -17.25 7.12 -4.81
CA LEU A 149 -15.93 7.66 -4.46
C LEU A 149 -15.76 9.17 -4.67
N PRO A 150 -16.23 9.79 -5.77
CA PRO A 150 -16.10 11.23 -5.97
C PRO A 150 -16.88 12.05 -4.92
N ALA A 151 -17.90 11.46 -4.29
CA ALA A 151 -18.75 12.09 -3.29
C ALA A 151 -18.23 11.91 -1.85
N CYS A 152 -17.44 10.87 -1.57
CA CYS A 152 -16.84 10.62 -0.25
C CYS A 152 -15.59 11.49 -0.01
N LEU A 153 -15.85 12.77 0.25
CA LEU A 153 -15.17 13.71 1.16
C LEU A 153 -13.75 14.22 0.87
N GLY A 154 -13.63 15.55 0.98
CA GLY A 154 -12.40 16.33 1.18
C GLY A 154 -11.76 16.17 2.57
N GLU A 155 -11.96 15.01 3.20
CA GLU A 155 -11.19 14.55 4.35
C GLU A 155 -10.64 13.18 3.95
N ALA A 156 -9.36 12.93 4.21
CA ALA A 156 -8.67 11.67 3.92
C ALA A 156 -9.26 10.52 4.75
N ARG A 157 -10.49 10.11 4.44
CA ARG A 157 -11.16 8.97 5.03
C ARG A 157 -11.01 7.85 4.03
N ALA A 158 -10.18 6.87 4.37
CA ALA A 158 -10.13 5.61 3.64
C ALA A 158 -11.58 5.10 3.54
N ALA A 159 -12.13 5.04 2.33
CA ALA A 159 -13.40 4.38 2.12
C ALA A 159 -13.28 2.97 2.74
N SER A 160 -14.28 2.54 3.53
CA SER A 160 -14.20 1.23 4.17
C SER A 160 -13.91 0.19 3.10
N ALA A 161 -12.90 -0.65 3.33
CA ALA A 161 -12.39 -1.57 2.34
C ALA A 161 -13.53 -2.39 1.72
N ILE A 162 -13.59 -2.48 0.40
CA ILE A 162 -14.50 -3.41 -0.26
C ILE A 162 -13.84 -4.79 -0.34
N GLU A 163 -14.62 -5.83 -0.03
CA GLU A 163 -14.18 -7.22 -0.09
C GLU A 163 -14.83 -7.90 -1.29
N TYR A 164 -14.04 -8.50 -2.17
CA TYR A 164 -14.55 -9.17 -3.37
C TYR A 164 -13.66 -10.33 -3.78
N ARG A 165 -14.22 -11.24 -4.58
CA ARG A 165 -13.48 -12.33 -5.20
C ARG A 165 -12.90 -11.87 -6.53
N TRP A 166 -11.59 -12.01 -6.69
CA TRP A 166 -10.88 -11.64 -7.92
C TRP A 166 -10.20 -12.84 -8.56
N GLN A 167 -10.35 -12.96 -9.88
CA GLN A 167 -9.84 -14.09 -10.66
C GLN A 167 -8.38 -13.89 -11.09
N ARG A 168 -7.51 -14.74 -10.56
CA ARG A 168 -6.07 -14.79 -10.88
C ARG A 168 -5.80 -15.25 -12.31
N LYS A 169 -4.53 -15.11 -12.73
CA LYS A 169 -4.04 -15.61 -14.03
C LYS A 169 -4.27 -17.11 -14.22
N ASP A 170 -4.25 -17.88 -13.14
CA ASP A 170 -4.51 -19.34 -13.12
C ASP A 170 -6.02 -19.70 -13.11
N GLY A 171 -6.92 -18.71 -13.18
CA GLY A 171 -8.37 -18.89 -13.17
C GLY A 171 -8.98 -19.07 -11.78
N LYS A 172 -8.17 -19.17 -10.71
CA LYS A 172 -8.67 -19.34 -9.34
C LYS A 172 -9.06 -18.00 -8.73
N TYR A 173 -10.09 -18.01 -7.89
CA TYR A 173 -10.50 -16.84 -7.12
C TYR A 173 -9.70 -16.69 -5.82
N ARG A 174 -9.42 -15.44 -5.45
CA ARG A 174 -9.01 -15.06 -4.10
C ARG A 174 -9.89 -13.95 -3.56
N TRP A 175 -10.08 -13.97 -2.24
CA TRP A 175 -10.74 -12.87 -1.55
C TRP A 175 -9.76 -11.73 -1.35
N LEU A 176 -10.07 -10.59 -1.94
CA LEU A 176 -9.29 -9.38 -1.86
C LEU A 176 -10.07 -8.32 -1.07
N SER A 177 -9.36 -7.58 -0.24
CA SER A 177 -9.86 -6.38 0.43
C SER A 177 -9.15 -5.18 -0.16
N ASN A 178 -9.88 -4.29 -0.83
CA ASN A 178 -9.33 -3.12 -1.48
C ASN A 178 -9.78 -1.84 -0.77
N SER A 179 -8.83 -0.99 -0.41
CA SER A 179 -9.06 0.37 0.09
C SER A 179 -8.33 1.35 -0.79
N TRP A 180 -8.95 2.49 -1.10
CA TRP A 180 -8.31 3.48 -1.95
C TRP A 180 -8.65 4.90 -1.55
N VAL A 181 -7.82 5.83 -2.01
CA VAL A 181 -7.94 7.27 -1.82
C VAL A 181 -7.87 7.97 -3.18
N LEU A 182 -8.65 9.04 -3.34
CA LEU A 182 -8.64 9.87 -4.53
C LEU A 182 -7.68 11.05 -4.33
N LEU A 183 -6.68 11.16 -5.20
CA LEU A 183 -5.77 12.29 -5.30
C LEU A 183 -6.32 13.29 -6.32
N ARG A 184 -6.30 14.56 -5.93
CA ARG A 184 -6.73 15.67 -6.78
C ARG A 184 -5.52 16.48 -7.25
N ASP A 185 -5.65 17.10 -8.42
CA ASP A 185 -4.68 18.07 -8.91
C ASP A 185 -4.80 19.42 -8.18
N ASP A 186 -3.95 20.38 -8.55
CA ASP A 186 -3.95 21.73 -7.98
C ASP A 186 -5.25 22.50 -8.25
N ASN A 187 -6.07 22.06 -9.22
CA ASN A 187 -7.38 22.63 -9.55
C ASN A 187 -8.53 21.93 -8.79
N GLY A 188 -8.22 20.96 -7.93
CA GLY A 188 -9.20 20.17 -7.19
C GLY A 188 -9.88 19.07 -8.03
N GLN A 189 -9.42 18.81 -9.25
CA GLN A 189 -9.98 17.77 -10.11
C GLN A 189 -9.41 16.39 -9.79
N PRO A 190 -10.21 15.31 -9.90
CA PRO A 190 -9.73 13.94 -9.76
C PRO A 190 -8.55 13.62 -10.71
N ALA A 191 -7.37 13.33 -10.17
CA ALA A 191 -6.16 13.08 -10.97
C ALA A 191 -5.74 11.61 -10.93
N ALA A 192 -5.67 11.03 -9.74
CA ALA A 192 -5.23 9.65 -9.56
C ALA A 192 -5.95 8.97 -8.40
N ILE A 193 -6.07 7.65 -8.45
CA ILE A 193 -6.51 6.82 -7.33
C ILE A 193 -5.31 6.01 -6.85
N VAL A 194 -5.05 6.06 -5.54
CA VAL A 194 -4.05 5.19 -4.90
C VAL A 194 -4.80 4.18 -4.06
N GLY A 195 -4.58 2.89 -4.33
CA GLY A 195 -5.24 1.81 -3.62
C GLY A 195 -4.25 0.81 -3.01
N THR A 196 -4.71 0.15 -1.95
CA THR A 196 -4.04 -0.94 -1.25
C THR A 196 -4.96 -2.15 -1.26
N VAL A 197 -4.44 -3.28 -1.74
CA VAL A 197 -5.16 -4.53 -1.88
C VAL A 197 -4.50 -5.60 -1.03
N ARG A 198 -5.28 -6.17 -0.11
CA ARG A 198 -4.84 -7.22 0.80
C ARG A 198 -5.52 -8.54 0.45
N ASP A 199 -4.75 -9.63 0.47
CA ASP A 199 -5.31 -10.98 0.43
C ASP A 199 -5.93 -11.35 1.78
N ILE A 200 -7.24 -11.55 1.80
CA ILE A 200 -8.01 -11.95 2.98
C ILE A 200 -8.55 -13.38 2.84
N THR A 201 -8.05 -14.17 1.88
CA THR A 201 -8.51 -15.54 1.60
C THR A 201 -8.40 -16.44 2.82
N ASN A 202 -7.29 -16.37 3.56
CA ASN A 202 -7.11 -17.18 4.78
C ASN A 202 -8.13 -16.79 5.85
N ARG A 203 -8.38 -15.49 6.03
CA ARG A 203 -9.37 -14.98 6.98
C ARG A 203 -10.77 -15.49 6.63
N LYS A 204 -11.18 -15.37 5.37
CA LYS A 204 -12.48 -15.87 4.90
C LYS A 204 -12.65 -17.38 5.08
N ARG A 205 -11.60 -18.17 4.79
CA ARG A 205 -11.62 -19.63 5.05
C ARG A 205 -11.81 -19.97 6.52
N THR A 206 -11.17 -19.21 7.42
CA THR A 206 -11.34 -19.39 8.86
C THR A 206 -12.75 -18.98 9.31
N GLU A 207 -13.27 -17.86 8.82
CA GLU A 207 -14.65 -17.40 9.09
C GLU A 207 -15.68 -18.45 8.63
N GLU A 208 -15.54 -18.98 7.41
CA GLU A 208 -16.43 -20.02 6.87
C GLU A 208 -16.33 -21.35 7.62
N ALA A 209 -15.14 -21.71 8.12
CA ALA A 209 -14.97 -22.91 8.93
C ALA A 209 -15.62 -22.77 10.31
N LEU A 210 -15.48 -21.59 10.93
CA LEU A 210 -16.13 -21.27 12.21
C LEU A 210 -17.65 -21.26 12.06
N GLN A 211 -18.16 -20.63 11.00
CA GLN A 211 -19.60 -20.56 10.74
C GLN A 211 -20.21 -21.95 10.56
N ARG A 212 -19.60 -22.80 9.73
CA ARG A 212 -20.05 -24.20 9.55
C ARG A 212 -19.98 -25.01 10.83
N GLY A 213 -18.93 -24.83 11.63
CA GLY A 213 -18.82 -25.47 12.94
C GLY A 213 -19.92 -25.02 13.90
N ARG A 214 -20.30 -23.72 13.86
CA ARG A 214 -21.41 -23.18 14.67
C ARG A 214 -22.75 -23.76 14.24
N GLU A 215 -23.02 -23.80 12.94
CA GLU A 215 -24.26 -24.37 12.38
C GLU A 215 -24.39 -25.88 12.69
N ASP A 216 -23.30 -26.65 12.61
CA ASP A 216 -23.31 -28.07 13.02
C ASP A 216 -23.64 -28.24 14.51
N LEU A 217 -23.05 -27.39 15.37
CA LEU A 217 -23.34 -27.41 16.80
C LEU A 217 -24.80 -27.02 17.10
N GLU A 218 -25.31 -25.97 16.46
CA GLU A 218 -26.71 -25.54 16.59
C GLU A 218 -27.67 -26.68 16.16
N THR A 219 -27.42 -27.28 14.99
CA THR A 219 -28.21 -28.43 14.49
C THR A 219 -28.19 -29.62 15.47
N ARG A 220 -27.03 -29.93 16.05
CA ARG A 220 -26.89 -31.04 17.02
C ARG A 220 -27.57 -30.74 18.36
N VAL A 221 -27.59 -29.47 18.78
CA VAL A 221 -28.31 -29.04 19.98
C VAL A 221 -29.82 -29.12 19.76
N GLU A 222 -30.31 -28.66 18.62
CA GLU A 222 -31.73 -28.76 18.24
C GLU A 222 -32.18 -30.23 18.15
N ALA A 223 -31.44 -31.07 17.43
CA ALA A 223 -31.75 -32.51 17.35
C ALA A 223 -31.72 -33.22 18.73
N ARG A 224 -30.90 -32.74 19.68
CA ARG A 224 -30.87 -33.26 21.05
C ARG A 224 -32.04 -32.76 21.90
N MET A 225 -32.53 -31.54 21.66
CA MET A 225 -33.74 -31.03 22.31
C MET A 225 -34.99 -31.72 21.76
N ASP A 226 -35.06 -31.96 20.45
CA ASP A 226 -36.19 -32.66 19.81
C ASP A 226 -36.18 -34.17 20.09
N GLY A 227 -35.00 -34.81 20.15
CA GLY A 227 -34.85 -36.21 20.54
C GLY A 227 -34.90 -36.48 22.05
N GLY A 228 -34.73 -35.43 22.87
CA GLY A 228 -34.77 -35.50 24.33
C GLY A 228 -36.16 -35.31 24.93
N ASN A 229 -37.16 -34.94 24.13
CA ASN A 229 -38.54 -34.79 24.59
C ASN A 229 -39.29 -36.13 24.51
N THR A 230 -38.79 -37.18 25.18
CA THR A 230 -39.55 -38.44 25.35
C THR A 230 -40.70 -38.30 26.36
N TYR A 231 -40.83 -37.14 27.01
CA TYR A 231 -42.01 -36.78 27.79
C TYR A 231 -42.31 -35.32 27.51
N GLY A 232 -43.31 -35.07 26.65
CA GLY A 232 -43.79 -33.74 26.28
C GLY A 232 -44.25 -32.95 27.51
N LEU A 233 -43.29 -32.32 28.17
CA LEU A 233 -43.50 -31.43 29.29
C LEU A 233 -42.84 -30.10 28.92
N THR A 234 -43.64 -29.06 28.90
CA THR A 234 -43.18 -27.68 28.71
C THR A 234 -42.17 -27.32 29.81
N PHE A 235 -41.30 -26.32 29.56
CA PHE A 235 -40.31 -25.83 30.55
C PHE A 235 -40.96 -25.50 31.93
N ARG A 236 -42.26 -25.15 31.92
CA ARG A 236 -43.08 -24.91 33.11
C ARG A 236 -43.33 -26.18 33.93
N GLU A 237 -43.62 -27.30 33.28
CA GLU A 237 -43.89 -28.59 33.91
C GLU A 237 -42.60 -29.26 34.44
N LEU A 238 -41.47 -29.08 33.75
CA LEU A 238 -40.14 -29.50 34.21
C LEU A 238 -39.71 -28.78 35.50
N THR A 239 -40.05 -27.50 35.64
CA THR A 239 -39.77 -26.72 36.86
C THR A 239 -40.57 -27.24 38.05
N VAL A 240 -41.83 -27.62 37.84
CA VAL A 240 -42.70 -28.20 38.88
C VAL A 240 -42.19 -29.59 39.30
N LEU A 241 -41.78 -30.43 38.36
CA LEU A 241 -41.25 -31.77 38.67
C LEU A 241 -39.92 -31.72 39.44
N HIS A 242 -39.04 -30.76 39.14
CA HIS A 242 -37.80 -30.57 39.89
C HIS A 242 -38.04 -30.06 41.31
N LEU A 243 -39.05 -29.20 41.53
CA LEU A 243 -39.45 -28.75 42.86
C LEU A 243 -40.05 -29.87 43.71
N VAL A 244 -40.86 -30.75 43.11
CA VAL A 244 -41.47 -31.91 43.79
C VAL A 244 -40.41 -32.98 44.11
N ALA A 245 -39.47 -33.24 43.20
CA ALA A 245 -38.41 -34.23 43.41
C ALA A 245 -37.34 -33.80 44.44
N THR A 246 -37.17 -32.50 44.68
CA THR A 246 -36.22 -31.95 45.66
C THR A 246 -36.82 -31.79 47.06
N GLY A 247 -38.04 -32.29 47.31
CA GLY A 247 -38.65 -32.30 48.63
C GLY A 247 -39.12 -30.93 49.13
N ASN A 248 -39.28 -29.96 48.23
CA ASN A 248 -39.70 -28.59 48.55
C ASN A 248 -41.20 -28.38 48.27
N ALA A 249 -42.03 -29.35 48.69
CA ALA A 249 -43.48 -29.37 48.42
C ALA A 249 -44.29 -28.34 49.23
N ASP A 250 -43.69 -27.63 50.19
CA ASP A 250 -44.43 -26.77 51.13
C ASP A 250 -44.18 -25.27 50.95
N LYS A 251 -44.29 -24.75 49.72
CA LYS A 251 -44.62 -23.33 49.52
C LYS A 251 -45.67 -23.16 48.43
N GLU A 252 -46.90 -22.98 48.90
CA GLU A 252 -48.08 -22.56 48.17
C GLU A 252 -47.76 -21.59 47.04
N ILE A 253 -48.04 -22.01 45.80
CA ILE A 253 -48.31 -21.09 44.70
C ILE A 253 -49.73 -20.61 44.94
N ALA A 254 -49.86 -19.48 45.63
CA ALA A 254 -51.10 -18.72 45.69
C ALA A 254 -51.47 -18.31 44.26
N VAL A 255 -52.49 -18.97 43.74
CA VAL A 255 -53.16 -18.69 42.48
C VAL A 255 -53.82 -17.30 42.59
N GLY A 256 -53.20 -16.30 41.96
CA GLY A 256 -53.85 -15.05 41.63
C GLY A 256 -54.65 -15.21 40.33
N LEU A 257 -55.84 -15.81 40.42
CA LEU A 257 -56.90 -15.61 39.43
C LEU A 257 -57.51 -14.22 39.70
N GLY A 258 -57.24 -13.28 38.80
CA GLY A 258 -57.95 -12.02 38.70
C GLY A 258 -58.49 -11.89 37.29
N ASP A 259 -59.69 -12.43 37.09
CA ASP A 259 -60.60 -12.06 35.99
C ASP A 259 -60.85 -10.54 36.04
N GLN A 260 -60.86 -9.84 34.90
CA GLN A 260 -61.91 -8.91 34.46
C GLN A 260 -61.57 -8.34 33.07
N THR A 261 -62.41 -8.71 32.09
CA THR A 261 -62.84 -7.99 30.86
C THR A 261 -61.82 -7.49 29.86
#